data_AF-A0A8C1C0B4-F1
#
_entry.id   AF-A0A8C1C0B4-F1
#
_cell.length_a   1.000
_cell.length_b   1.000
_cell.length_c   1.000
_cell.angle_alpha   90.00
_cell.angle_beta   90.00
_cell.angle_gamma   90.00
#
_symmetry.space_group_name_H-M   'P 1'
#
loop_
_entity.id
_entity.type
_entity.pdbx_description
1 polymer ?
#
loop_
_entity_poly.entity_id
_entity_poly.type
_entity_poly.pdbx_seq_one_letter_code
_entity_poly.pdbx_strand_id
1 'polypeptide(L)'
;MLYSPTSPEDESQHLLFHNQFISAVRYVGWKKERILGEYPDGKIILVLPDDPKYALKKVEEIREMVDNDLGFQQVETKVPSQTKTFLFISNDRKVAGCLIAEHIQEGYRVIEESVLEGSEGEKVMYERQRAWCCSTVPEPALCGISRIWVFSMMRRRGIASRMIECLRSGLLSSTLPIMHTQHHWLQFHPVISSLPLEAKMKPFSCMT
;
A
#
# COMPACT_ATOMS: atom_id res chain seq x y z
N MET A 1 16.01 -0.18 7.72
CA MET A 1 15.74 0.17 9.12
C MET A 1 16.87 1.06 9.61
N LEU A 2 16.55 2.17 10.30
CA LEU A 2 17.56 2.94 11.05
C LEU A 2 17.78 2.19 12.37
N TYR A 3 19.02 1.93 12.76
CA TYR A 3 19.36 1.22 14.00
C TYR A 3 20.63 1.80 14.62
N SER A 4 20.82 1.64 15.93
CA SER A 4 22.06 2.02 16.60
C SER A 4 23.02 0.83 16.68
N PRO A 5 24.18 0.86 16.01
CA PRO A 5 25.13 -0.26 16.03
C PRO A 5 25.84 -0.45 17.39
N THR A 6 25.63 0.47 18.34
CA THR A 6 26.21 0.39 19.69
C THR A 6 25.28 -0.27 20.72
N SER A 7 24.02 -0.56 20.36
CA SER A 7 23.11 -1.34 21.20
C SER A 7 22.99 -2.76 20.65
N PRO A 8 23.32 -3.79 21.45
CA PRO A 8 23.21 -5.18 21.02
C PRO A 8 21.75 -5.60 20.78
N GLU A 9 20.78 -5.01 21.50
CA GLU A 9 19.35 -5.23 21.27
C GLU A 9 18.93 -4.71 19.88
N ASP A 10 19.29 -3.47 19.54
CA ASP A 10 19.00 -2.86 18.24
C ASP A 10 19.68 -3.63 17.08
N GLU A 11 20.92 -4.07 17.27
CA GLU A 11 21.66 -4.85 16.28
C GLU A 11 20.98 -6.21 16.04
N SER A 12 20.54 -6.88 17.10
CA SER A 12 19.82 -8.15 16.98
C SER A 12 18.50 -8.00 16.20
N GLN A 13 17.75 -6.92 16.46
CA GLN A 13 16.50 -6.63 15.74
C GLN A 13 16.77 -6.25 14.28
N HIS A 14 17.82 -5.47 14.01
CA HIS A 14 18.23 -5.12 12.65
C HIS A 14 18.58 -6.37 11.83
N LEU A 15 19.31 -7.34 12.39
CA LEU A 15 19.69 -8.57 11.70
C LEU A 15 18.47 -9.45 11.38
N LEU A 16 17.54 -9.59 12.32
CA LEU A 16 16.30 -10.33 12.10
C LEU A 16 15.47 -9.69 10.98
N PHE A 17 15.27 -8.36 11.05
CA PHE A 17 14.57 -7.60 10.03
C PHE A 17 15.28 -7.70 8.68
N HIS A 18 16.61 -7.58 8.64
CA HIS A 18 17.38 -7.66 7.40
C HIS A 18 17.23 -9.04 6.74
N ASN A 19 17.35 -10.12 7.49
CA ASN A 19 17.23 -11.48 6.95
C ASN A 19 15.82 -11.79 6.46
N GLN A 20 14.79 -11.40 7.22
CA GLN A 20 13.40 -11.54 6.81
C GLN A 20 13.09 -10.67 5.58
N PHE A 21 13.57 -9.43 5.57
CA PHE A 21 13.39 -8.49 4.47
C PHE A 21 14.04 -9.01 3.18
N ILE A 22 15.32 -9.39 3.22
CA ILE A 22 16.06 -9.87 2.05
C ILE A 22 15.43 -11.12 1.46
N SER A 23 14.96 -12.05 2.30
CA SER A 23 14.27 -13.26 1.82
C SER A 23 12.89 -12.93 1.23
N ALA A 24 12.10 -12.08 1.89
CA ALA A 24 10.78 -11.67 1.44
C ALA A 24 10.82 -10.89 0.12
N VAL A 25 11.77 -9.97 -0.07
CA VAL A 25 11.84 -9.19 -1.32
C VAL A 25 12.51 -9.92 -2.47
N ARG A 26 13.21 -11.04 -2.23
CA ARG A 26 13.83 -11.82 -3.32
C ARG A 26 12.76 -12.41 -4.24
N TYR A 27 12.84 -12.08 -5.52
CA TYR A 27 11.99 -12.64 -6.56
C TYR A 27 12.83 -13.53 -7.48
N VAL A 28 12.42 -14.79 -7.65
CA VAL A 28 13.19 -15.75 -8.47
C VAL A 28 12.78 -15.75 -9.94
N GLY A 29 11.67 -15.11 -10.28
CA GLY A 29 11.02 -15.23 -11.59
C GLY A 29 10.07 -16.43 -11.64
N TRP A 30 8.91 -16.27 -12.26
CA TRP A 30 7.95 -17.35 -12.45
C TRP A 30 7.82 -17.75 -13.92
N LYS A 31 7.46 -19.01 -14.19
CA LYS A 31 7.29 -19.50 -15.57
C LYS A 31 6.18 -18.77 -16.33
N LYS A 32 5.11 -18.41 -15.63
CA LYS A 32 3.99 -17.61 -16.13
C LYS A 32 3.78 -16.44 -15.19
N GLU A 33 4.01 -15.24 -15.70
CA GLU A 33 3.80 -13.99 -14.99
C GLU A 33 2.73 -13.19 -15.72
N ARG A 34 1.77 -12.64 -14.97
CA ARG A 34 0.74 -11.75 -15.51
C ARG A 34 1.27 -10.32 -15.42
N ILE A 35 2.01 -9.90 -16.43
CA ILE A 35 2.61 -8.56 -16.51
C ILE A 35 1.54 -7.55 -16.92
N LEU A 36 1.39 -6.47 -16.16
CA LEU A 36 0.48 -5.35 -16.46
C LEU A 36 1.18 -4.13 -17.05
N GLY A 37 2.49 -4.01 -16.83
CA GLY A 37 3.28 -2.90 -17.35
C GLY A 37 4.77 -3.18 -17.24
N GLU A 38 5.52 -2.79 -18.26
CA GLU A 38 6.98 -2.84 -18.30
C GLU A 38 7.56 -1.42 -18.30
N TYR A 39 8.67 -1.25 -17.61
CA TYR A 39 9.31 0.04 -17.40
C TYR A 39 10.85 -0.12 -17.46
N PRO A 40 11.61 0.96 -17.69
CA PRO A 40 13.06 0.88 -17.76
C PRO A 40 13.72 0.34 -16.48
N ASP A 41 13.09 0.53 -15.32
CA ASP A 41 13.57 0.15 -14.00
C ASP A 41 12.92 -1.11 -13.41
N GLY A 42 11.99 -1.74 -14.14
CA GLY A 42 11.32 -2.96 -13.69
C GLY A 42 9.98 -3.21 -14.37
N LYS A 43 9.14 -4.03 -13.75
CA LYS A 43 7.82 -4.40 -14.28
C LYS A 43 6.80 -4.55 -13.16
N ILE A 44 5.53 -4.41 -13.49
CA ILE A 44 4.41 -4.65 -12.58
C ILE A 44 3.74 -5.96 -12.97
N ILE A 45 3.59 -6.86 -12.01
CA ILE A 45 2.84 -8.11 -12.16
C ILE A 45 1.61 -8.10 -11.27
N LEU A 46 0.57 -8.82 -11.69
CA LEU A 46 -0.66 -9.04 -10.93
C LEU A 46 -0.76 -10.49 -10.48
N VAL A 47 -1.05 -10.69 -9.19
CA VAL A 47 -1.36 -11.98 -8.59
C VAL A 47 -2.82 -11.98 -8.16
N LEU A 48 -3.55 -13.04 -8.56
CA LEU A 48 -4.95 -13.28 -8.24
C LEU A 48 -5.09 -14.45 -7.25
N PRO A 49 -6.21 -14.56 -6.53
CA PRO A 49 -6.43 -15.62 -5.53
C PRO A 49 -6.38 -17.04 -6.10
N ASP A 50 -6.67 -17.20 -7.40
CA ASP A 50 -6.68 -18.48 -8.11
C ASP A 50 -5.31 -18.86 -8.71
N ASP A 51 -4.29 -18.02 -8.53
CA ASP A 51 -2.95 -18.30 -9.03
C ASP A 51 -2.27 -19.46 -8.27
N PRO A 52 -1.21 -20.07 -8.84
CA PRO A 52 -0.53 -21.20 -8.20
C PRO A 52 -0.05 -20.90 -6.78
N LYS A 53 -0.07 -21.93 -5.91
CA LYS A 53 0.30 -21.82 -4.48
C LYS A 53 1.65 -21.13 -4.21
N TYR A 54 2.64 -21.28 -5.10
CA TYR A 54 3.94 -20.61 -4.94
C TYR A 54 3.82 -19.08 -5.03
N ALA A 55 2.89 -18.57 -5.84
CA ALA A 55 2.66 -17.14 -6.01
C ALA A 55 1.90 -16.59 -4.80
N LEU A 56 0.85 -17.30 -4.37
CA LEU A 56 0.07 -16.96 -3.18
C LEU A 56 0.94 -16.95 -1.91
N LYS A 57 1.79 -17.97 -1.74
CA LYS A 57 2.74 -18.01 -0.62
C LYS A 57 3.69 -16.80 -0.65
N LYS A 58 4.15 -16.42 -1.84
CA LYS A 58 5.04 -15.26 -1.97
C LYS A 58 4.34 -13.95 -1.63
N VAL A 59 3.09 -13.78 -2.06
CA VAL A 59 2.26 -12.63 -1.70
C VAL A 59 2.09 -12.54 -0.19
N GLU A 60 1.86 -13.66 0.49
CA GLU A 60 1.71 -13.70 1.94
C GLU A 60 3.00 -13.30 2.67
N GLU A 61 4.16 -13.83 2.25
CA GLU A 61 5.47 -13.42 2.77
C GLU A 61 5.71 -11.90 2.60
N ILE A 62 5.31 -11.34 1.45
CA ILE A 62 5.43 -9.90 1.19
C ILE A 62 4.44 -9.12 2.06
N ARG A 63 3.21 -9.59 2.23
CA ARG A 63 2.17 -8.96 3.07
C ARG A 63 2.63 -8.86 4.51
N GLU A 64 3.14 -9.94 5.09
CA GLU A 64 3.69 -9.95 6.45
C GLU A 64 4.85 -8.95 6.60
N MET A 65 5.77 -8.92 5.63
CA MET A 65 6.88 -7.96 5.64
C MET A 65 6.38 -6.51 5.55
N VAL A 66 5.40 -6.24 4.69
CA VAL A 66 4.77 -4.91 4.55
C VAL A 66 4.05 -4.49 5.83
N ASP A 67 3.30 -5.41 6.45
CA ASP A 67 2.61 -5.14 7.71
C ASP A 67 3.60 -4.80 8.82
N ASN A 68 4.71 -5.55 8.92
CA ASN A 68 5.79 -5.26 9.88
C ASN A 68 6.49 -3.91 9.60
N ASP A 69 6.79 -3.58 8.34
CA ASP A 69 7.45 -2.31 7.97
C ASP A 69 6.55 -1.09 8.24
N LEU A 70 5.22 -1.26 8.11
CA LEU A 70 4.23 -0.22 8.39
C LEU A 70 3.82 -0.16 9.88
N GLY A 71 4.22 -1.15 10.68
CA GLY A 71 3.87 -1.24 12.10
C GLY A 71 2.45 -1.72 12.37
N PHE A 72 1.83 -2.47 11.45
CA PHE A 72 0.54 -3.10 11.67
C PHE A 72 0.69 -4.33 12.58
N GLN A 73 -0.05 -4.36 13.69
CA GLN A 73 -0.22 -5.58 14.49
C GLN A 73 -1.29 -6.46 13.84
N GLN A 74 -0.87 -7.52 13.13
CA GLN A 74 -1.70 -8.62 12.58
C GLN A 74 -3.16 -8.25 12.26
N VAL A 75 -3.36 -7.27 11.38
CA VAL A 75 -4.70 -6.96 10.86
C VAL A 75 -4.98 -7.93 9.72
N GLU A 76 -5.69 -9.01 10.02
CA GLU A 76 -6.19 -9.93 9.01
C GLU A 76 -7.00 -9.15 7.96
N THR A 77 -6.66 -9.33 6.69
CA THR A 77 -7.49 -8.82 5.60
C THR A 77 -8.81 -9.57 5.65
N LYS A 78 -9.94 -8.85 5.72
CA LYS A 78 -11.26 -9.45 6.00
C LYS A 78 -11.66 -10.56 5.02
N VAL A 79 -11.12 -10.56 3.79
CA VAL A 79 -11.36 -11.61 2.79
C VAL A 79 -10.16 -11.75 1.82
N PRO A 80 -9.16 -12.62 2.08
CA PRO A 80 -8.02 -12.83 1.17
C PRO A 80 -8.43 -13.28 -0.24
N SER A 81 -9.54 -14.01 -0.34
CA SER A 81 -10.06 -14.61 -1.58
C SER A 81 -10.62 -13.63 -2.60
N GLN A 82 -10.69 -12.33 -2.29
CA GLN A 82 -11.15 -11.29 -3.22
C GLN A 82 -10.08 -10.23 -3.51
N THR A 83 -8.87 -10.43 -3.01
CA THR A 83 -7.79 -9.46 -3.16
C THR A 83 -7.07 -9.60 -4.50
N LYS A 84 -6.69 -8.46 -5.07
CA LYS A 84 -5.79 -8.35 -6.23
C LYS A 84 -4.48 -7.76 -5.75
N THR A 85 -3.38 -8.49 -5.93
CA THR A 85 -2.06 -8.04 -5.47
C THR A 85 -1.18 -7.66 -6.65
N PHE A 86 -0.74 -6.41 -6.66
CA PHE A 86 0.16 -5.85 -7.65
C PHE A 86 1.56 -5.78 -7.05
N LEU A 87 2.55 -6.34 -7.73
CA LEU A 87 3.94 -6.32 -7.29
C LEU A 87 4.79 -5.61 -8.33
N PHE A 88 5.58 -4.64 -7.89
CA PHE A 88 6.63 -4.06 -8.72
C PHE A 88 7.93 -4.86 -8.53
N ILE A 89 8.43 -5.45 -9.60
CA ILE A 89 9.66 -6.23 -9.64
C ILE A 89 10.74 -5.40 -10.32
N SER A 90 11.82 -5.08 -9.60
CA SER A 90 12.97 -4.38 -10.18
C SER A 90 13.78 -5.27 -11.11
N ASN A 91 14.65 -4.66 -11.92
CA ASN A 91 15.58 -5.37 -12.80
C ASN A 91 16.51 -6.33 -12.03
N ASP A 92 16.82 -6.02 -10.77
CA ASP A 92 17.60 -6.88 -9.86
C ASP A 92 16.80 -8.04 -9.27
N ARG A 93 15.60 -8.30 -9.80
CA ARG A 93 14.65 -9.31 -9.33
C ARG A 93 14.33 -9.17 -7.85
N LYS A 94 14.06 -7.95 -7.41
CA LYS A 94 13.55 -7.66 -6.07
C LYS A 94 12.15 -7.09 -6.16
N VAL A 95 11.28 -7.48 -5.23
CA VAL A 95 9.99 -6.84 -5.01
C VAL A 95 10.27 -5.47 -4.38
N ALA A 96 10.16 -4.41 -5.17
CA ALA A 96 10.40 -3.04 -4.73
C ALA A 96 9.10 -2.28 -4.43
N GLY A 97 7.94 -2.83 -4.78
CA GLY A 97 6.63 -2.28 -4.46
C GLY A 97 5.55 -3.35 -4.35
N CYS A 98 4.56 -3.09 -3.51
CA CYS A 98 3.39 -3.94 -3.29
C CYS A 98 2.15 -3.06 -3.16
N LEU A 99 1.08 -3.40 -3.86
CA LEU A 99 -0.25 -2.82 -3.69
C LEU A 99 -1.25 -3.96 -3.58
N ILE A 100 -2.05 -3.97 -2.50
CA ILE A 100 -3.13 -4.94 -2.31
C ILE A 100 -4.44 -4.17 -2.40
N ALA A 101 -5.26 -4.54 -3.37
CA ALA A 101 -6.56 -3.96 -3.63
C ALA A 101 -7.66 -4.98 -3.37
N GLU A 102 -8.78 -4.52 -2.85
CA GLU A 102 -9.99 -5.32 -2.64
C GLU A 102 -11.20 -4.62 -3.29
N HIS A 103 -12.22 -5.41 -3.61
CA HIS A 103 -13.49 -4.86 -4.06
C HIS A 103 -14.26 -4.34 -2.86
N ILE A 104 -14.73 -3.10 -2.94
CA ILE A 104 -15.61 -2.50 -1.92
C ILE A 104 -16.89 -2.04 -2.61
N GLN A 105 -17.92 -1.70 -1.82
CA GLN A 105 -19.17 -1.15 -2.35
C GLN A 105 -19.26 0.36 -2.13
N GLU A 106 -18.68 0.83 -1.04
CA GLU A 106 -18.83 2.20 -0.58
C GLU A 106 -17.58 2.68 0.15
N GLY A 107 -17.45 4.00 0.23
CA GLY A 107 -16.36 4.70 0.88
C GLY A 107 -16.72 6.06 1.43
N TYR A 108 -15.92 6.53 2.38
CA TYR A 108 -16.11 7.81 3.05
C TYR A 108 -15.03 8.78 2.59
N ARG A 109 -15.46 9.93 2.07
CA ARG A 109 -14.56 10.98 1.59
C ARG A 109 -13.77 11.58 2.77
N VAL A 110 -12.45 11.67 2.63
CA VAL A 110 -11.60 12.37 3.60
C VAL A 110 -11.85 13.87 3.48
N ILE A 111 -12.06 14.54 4.62
CA ILE A 111 -12.30 15.98 4.68
C ILE A 111 -10.94 16.65 4.91
N GLU A 112 -10.52 17.49 3.97
CA GLU A 112 -9.36 18.36 4.18
C GLU A 112 -9.75 19.48 5.15
N GLU A 113 -9.24 19.39 6.38
CA GLU A 113 -9.41 20.45 7.36
C GLU A 113 -8.57 21.67 6.94
N SER A 114 -9.21 22.83 6.82
CA SER A 114 -8.59 24.08 6.40
C SER A 114 -7.49 24.49 7.37
N VAL A 115 -6.36 24.98 6.84
CA VAL A 115 -5.21 25.46 7.59
C VAL A 115 -5.68 26.46 8.64
N LEU A 116 -5.58 26.11 9.93
CA LEU A 116 -5.86 27.03 11.01
C LEU A 116 -4.90 28.23 10.91
N GLU A 117 -5.44 29.45 11.02
CA GLU A 117 -4.66 30.66 11.15
C GLU A 117 -3.97 30.66 12.52
N GLY A 118 -2.71 30.24 12.55
CA GLY A 118 -1.86 30.18 13.74
C GLY A 118 -0.39 30.48 13.39
N SER A 119 0.44 30.64 14.41
CA SER A 119 1.88 30.86 14.22
C SER A 119 2.55 29.66 13.53
N GLU A 120 3.67 29.86 12.83
CA GLU A 120 4.41 28.77 12.14
C GLU A 120 4.74 27.59 13.08
N GLY A 121 5.01 27.86 14.36
CA GLY A 121 5.27 26.82 15.37
C GLY A 121 4.04 25.98 15.73
N GLU A 122 2.86 26.59 15.80
CA GLU A 122 1.60 25.89 16.06
C GLU A 122 1.17 25.05 14.86
N LYS A 123 1.40 25.53 13.63
CA LYS A 123 1.12 24.75 12.40
C LYS A 123 1.93 23.45 12.35
N VAL A 124 3.22 23.51 12.66
CA VAL A 124 4.11 22.32 12.68
C VAL A 124 3.71 21.34 13.78
N MET A 125 3.30 21.84 14.96
CA MET A 125 2.83 20.99 16.05
C MET A 125 1.49 20.32 15.70
N TYR A 126 0.57 21.06 15.08
CA TYR A 126 -0.73 20.55 14.65
C TYR A 126 -0.58 19.47 13.58
N GLU A 127 0.23 19.70 12.53
CA GLU A 127 0.51 18.71 11.48
C GLU A 127 1.00 17.37 12.01
N ARG A 128 1.77 17.37 13.10
CA ARG A 128 2.30 16.16 13.72
C ARG A 128 1.25 15.33 14.47
N GLN A 129 0.10 15.93 14.80
CA GLN A 129 -1.01 15.32 15.54
C GLN A 129 -2.32 15.27 14.75
N ARG A 130 -2.32 15.59 13.45
CA ARG A 130 -3.54 15.57 12.62
C ARG A 130 -4.21 14.20 12.63
N ALA A 131 -5.40 14.13 13.20
CA ALA A 131 -6.37 13.10 12.87
C ALA A 131 -7.02 13.47 11.53
N TRP A 132 -7.35 12.47 10.71
CA TRP A 132 -8.05 12.70 9.46
C TRP A 132 -9.54 12.43 9.68
N CYS A 133 -10.35 13.44 9.40
CA CYS A 133 -11.81 13.33 9.47
C CYS A 133 -12.35 12.79 8.14
N CYS A 134 -13.41 11.98 8.21
CA CYS A 134 -14.13 11.50 7.05
C CYS A 134 -15.56 12.06 7.07
N SER A 135 -16.15 12.23 5.88
CA SER A 135 -17.59 12.40 5.73
C SER A 135 -18.35 11.29 6.45
N THR A 136 -19.52 11.59 7.00
CA THR A 136 -20.42 10.58 7.56
C THR A 136 -21.30 9.93 6.49
N VAL A 137 -21.32 10.49 5.28
CA VAL A 137 -22.10 9.99 4.14
C VAL A 137 -21.23 9.04 3.32
N PRO A 138 -21.67 7.78 3.11
CA PRO A 138 -20.98 6.85 2.22
C PRO A 138 -21.21 7.24 0.75
N GLU A 139 -20.18 7.08 -0.06
CA GLU A 139 -20.17 7.28 -1.51
C GLU A 139 -19.82 5.96 -2.22
N PRO A 140 -20.42 5.64 -3.37
CA PRO A 140 -20.11 4.40 -4.08
C PRO A 140 -18.63 4.37 -4.51
N ALA A 141 -17.96 3.26 -4.23
CA ALA A 141 -16.56 3.04 -4.58
C ALA A 141 -16.37 1.60 -5.07
N LEU A 142 -15.61 1.42 -6.15
CA LEU A 142 -15.40 0.10 -6.78
C LEU A 142 -14.25 -0.68 -6.15
N CYS A 143 -13.28 0.04 -5.59
CA CYS A 143 -12.01 -0.54 -5.16
C CYS A 143 -11.44 0.19 -3.96
N GLY A 144 -11.10 -0.60 -2.93
CA GLY A 144 -10.36 -0.18 -1.76
C GLY A 144 -8.89 -0.58 -1.89
N ILE A 145 -7.98 0.37 -1.63
CA ILE A 145 -6.55 0.05 -1.47
C ILE A 145 -6.33 -0.30 0.00
N SER A 146 -6.11 -1.59 0.28
CA SER A 146 -5.90 -2.12 1.62
C SER A 146 -4.46 -1.93 2.09
N ARG A 147 -3.50 -2.08 1.17
CA ARG A 147 -2.06 -1.84 1.42
C ARG A 147 -1.43 -1.19 0.20
N ILE A 148 -0.56 -0.22 0.43
CA ILE A 148 0.37 0.29 -0.58
C ILE A 148 1.74 0.50 0.06
N TRP A 149 2.76 -0.08 -0.55
CA TRP A 149 4.11 -0.08 -0.03
C TRP A 149 5.12 0.03 -1.17
N VAL A 150 6.17 0.80 -0.92
CA VAL A 150 7.35 0.88 -1.78
C VAL A 150 8.58 0.83 -0.90
N PHE A 151 9.56 0.02 -1.29
CA PHE A 151 10.82 -0.11 -0.57
C PHE A 151 11.46 1.27 -0.38
N SER A 152 11.92 1.56 0.84
CA SER A 152 12.34 2.91 1.25
C SER A 152 13.35 3.55 0.31
N MET A 153 14.36 2.80 -0.16
CA MET A 153 15.39 3.29 -1.09
C MET A 153 14.90 3.49 -2.53
N MET A 154 13.70 3.01 -2.84
CA MET A 154 13.06 3.10 -4.17
C MET A 154 11.83 4.02 -4.17
N ARG A 155 11.53 4.69 -3.04
CA ARG A 155 10.47 5.71 -2.96
C ARG A 155 10.82 6.94 -3.82
N ARG A 156 9.82 7.76 -4.13
CA ARG A 156 9.93 8.98 -4.97
C ARG A 156 10.44 8.71 -6.40
N ARG A 157 10.22 7.50 -6.92
CA ARG A 157 10.53 7.09 -8.32
C ARG A 157 9.27 6.72 -9.14
N GLY A 158 8.11 7.23 -8.72
CA GLY A 158 6.82 6.96 -9.38
C GLY A 158 6.33 5.52 -9.34
N ILE A 159 6.94 4.60 -8.57
CA ILE A 159 6.54 3.19 -8.49
C ILE A 159 5.09 3.05 -8.03
N ALA A 160 4.72 3.73 -6.94
CA ALA A 160 3.36 3.68 -6.41
C ALA A 160 2.32 4.25 -7.39
N SER A 161 2.62 5.39 -8.01
CA SER A 161 1.74 5.99 -9.03
C SER A 161 1.51 5.03 -10.20
N ARG A 162 2.56 4.34 -10.66
CA ARG A 162 2.45 3.31 -11.69
C ARG A 162 1.60 2.10 -11.26
N MET A 163 1.74 1.63 -10.01
CA MET A 163 0.88 0.55 -9.49
C MET A 163 -0.58 0.98 -9.40
N ILE A 164 -0.85 2.21 -8.98
CA ILE A 164 -2.21 2.78 -8.96
C ILE A 164 -2.78 2.89 -10.37
N GLU A 165 -1.97 3.27 -11.35
CA GLU A 165 -2.40 3.35 -12.74
C GLU A 165 -2.73 1.97 -13.32
N CYS A 166 -1.91 0.95 -13.05
CA CYS A 166 -2.23 -0.44 -13.40
C CYS A 166 -3.51 -0.96 -12.72
N LEU A 167 -3.78 -0.53 -11.48
CA LEU A 167 -5.03 -0.86 -10.80
C LEU A 167 -6.22 -0.23 -11.50
N ARG A 168 -6.15 1.07 -11.82
CA ARG A 168 -7.23 1.80 -12.50
C ARG A 168 -7.55 1.22 -13.88
N SER A 169 -6.53 0.93 -14.68
CA SER A 169 -6.73 0.34 -16.01
C SER A 169 -7.34 -1.06 -15.93
N GLY A 170 -6.96 -1.85 -14.91
CA GLY A 170 -7.56 -3.16 -14.65
C GLY A 170 -9.05 -3.10 -14.27
N LEU A 171 -9.48 -2.08 -13.52
CA LEU A 171 -10.89 -1.86 -13.15
C LEU A 171 -11.77 -1.45 -14.33
N LEU A 172 -11.23 -0.63 -15.23
CA LEU A 172 -11.92 -0.21 -16.46
C LEU A 172 -12.11 -1.39 -17.42
N SER A 173 -11.13 -2.29 -17.52
CA SER A 173 -11.20 -3.47 -18.41
C SER A 173 -12.26 -4.49 -17.96
N SER A 174 -12.53 -4.61 -16.65
CA SER A 174 -13.57 -5.50 -16.13
C SER A 174 -14.99 -4.95 -16.21
N THR A 175 -15.18 -3.72 -16.69
CA THR A 175 -16.48 -3.02 -16.61
C THR A 175 -16.82 -2.30 -17.92
N LEU A 176 -17.72 -2.87 -18.74
CA LEU A 176 -18.41 -2.16 -19.83
C LEU A 176 -19.84 -1.77 -19.39
N PRO A 177 -20.43 -0.68 -19.92
CA PRO A 177 -19.94 0.68 -20.04
C PRO A 177 -20.56 1.53 -18.91
N ILE A 178 -19.76 2.18 -18.06
CA ILE A 178 -20.32 3.14 -17.10
C ILE A 178 -20.39 4.51 -17.78
N MET A 179 -21.61 5.03 -17.78
CA MET A 179 -21.97 6.39 -18.14
C MET A 179 -20.97 7.42 -17.59
N HIS A 180 -20.76 8.43 -18.40
CA HIS A 180 -19.90 9.58 -18.25
C HIS A 180 -20.02 10.25 -16.86
N THR A 181 -19.16 9.92 -15.89
CA THR A 181 -19.03 10.71 -14.66
C THR A 181 -17.57 10.77 -14.22
N GLN A 182 -17.00 11.98 -14.21
CA GLN A 182 -15.56 12.30 -14.14
C GLN A 182 -14.89 12.12 -12.76
N HIS A 183 -15.38 11.26 -11.87
CA HIS A 183 -14.78 11.10 -10.54
C HIS A 183 -14.68 9.62 -10.15
N HIS A 184 -13.60 8.96 -10.57
CA HIS A 184 -13.27 7.62 -10.08
C HIS A 184 -12.56 7.72 -8.72
N TRP A 185 -13.33 7.50 -7.66
CA TRP A 185 -12.86 7.48 -6.27
C TRP A 185 -12.13 6.17 -5.97
N LEU A 186 -10.79 6.23 -5.91
CA LEU A 186 -10.02 5.23 -5.17
C LEU A 186 -10.13 5.60 -3.70
N GLN A 187 -10.75 4.74 -2.89
CA GLN A 187 -10.72 4.92 -1.46
C GLN A 187 -9.52 4.17 -0.89
N PHE A 188 -8.62 4.88 -0.23
CA PHE A 188 -7.70 4.23 0.70
C PHE A 188 -8.52 3.84 1.92
N HIS A 189 -8.48 2.58 2.32
CA HIS A 189 -8.97 2.20 3.64
C HIS A 189 -7.85 2.59 4.62
N PRO A 190 -7.95 3.70 5.39
CA PRO A 190 -7.30 3.66 6.68
C PRO A 190 -7.92 2.45 7.41
N VAL A 191 -7.09 1.66 8.07
CA VAL A 191 -7.54 0.57 8.93
C VAL A 191 -8.41 1.20 10.02
N ILE A 192 -9.71 1.32 9.76
CA ILE A 192 -10.73 1.64 10.74
C ILE A 192 -11.11 0.29 11.33
N SER A 193 -10.26 -0.20 12.23
CA SER A 193 -10.74 -1.08 13.28
C SER A 193 -11.62 -0.24 14.19
N SER A 194 -12.77 -0.79 14.55
CA SER A 194 -13.78 -0.21 15.43
C SER A 194 -13.26 -0.07 16.87
N LEU A 195 -12.35 0.85 17.12
CA LEU A 195 -11.88 1.28 18.44
C LEU A 195 -11.55 2.80 18.41
N PRO A 196 -11.74 3.51 19.53
CA PRO A 196 -11.96 4.95 19.54
C PRO A 196 -10.68 5.76 19.23
N LEU A 197 -10.88 6.88 18.53
CA LEU A 197 -10.13 8.14 18.64
C LEU A 197 -8.65 8.00 19.04
N GLU A 198 -7.80 7.57 18.11
CA GLU A 198 -6.36 7.96 18.00
C GLU A 198 -5.65 7.10 16.94
N ALA A 199 -6.17 7.08 15.71
CA ALA A 199 -5.40 6.54 14.59
C ALA A 199 -4.46 7.65 14.08
N LYS A 200 -3.21 7.65 14.57
CA LYS A 200 -2.11 8.45 14.02
C LYS A 200 -1.86 8.05 12.57
N MET A 201 -2.56 8.68 11.63
CA MET A 201 -2.26 8.60 10.21
C MET A 201 -0.99 9.39 9.94
N LYS A 202 0.12 8.69 9.70
CA LYS A 202 1.32 9.33 9.13
C LYS A 202 1.03 9.70 7.67
N PRO A 203 1.30 10.94 7.24
CA PRO A 203 0.95 11.40 5.90
C PRO A 203 1.75 10.64 4.83
N PHE A 204 1.06 10.25 3.76
CA PHE A 204 1.64 9.93 2.45
C PHE A 204 2.15 11.20 1.74
N SER A 205 2.86 12.09 2.45
CA SER A 205 3.53 13.28 1.88
C SER A 205 4.78 12.91 1.05
N CYS A 206 4.79 11.72 0.45
CA CYS A 206 5.89 11.22 -0.36
C CYS A 206 5.43 10.52 -1.63
N MET A 207 4.45 11.11 -2.32
CA MET A 207 4.13 10.76 -3.71
C MET A 207 3.98 12.01 -4.57
N THR A 208 5.10 12.69 -4.78
CA THR A 208 5.36 13.52 -5.96
C THR A 208 6.83 13.49 -6.29
#